data_AF-A0A1H7XTX8-F1
#
_entry.id   AF-A0A1H7XTX8-F1
#
_cell.length_a   1.000
_cell.length_b   1.000
_cell.length_c   1.000
_cell.angle_alpha   90.00
_cell.angle_beta   90.00
_cell.angle_gamma   90.00
#
_symmetry.space_group_name_H-M   'P 1'
#
loop_
_entity.id
_entity.type
_entity.pdbx_description
1 polymer ?
#
loop_
_entity_poly.entity_id
_entity_poly.type
_entity_poly.pdbx_seq_one_letter_code
_entity_poly.pdbx_strand_id
1 'polypeptide(L)'
;MRSSAINEQQVHTFLQSLFGEDLHAKRVLSLSLATLGVIHAASLSVYAIGQAVALARGTHGKHGVKQVDRLLSNPGIAVWKVLALWVPYVLGQRTEALVALDWTDFEPDDQTTLVASLITKHGRPTPLVWLTVQKSALKGLRNEVEDA
;
A
#
# COMPACT_ATOMS: atom_id res chain seq x y z
N MET A 1 7.75 -12.45 26.29
CA MET A 1 8.58 -12.65 25.08
C MET A 1 8.56 -11.37 24.27
N ARG A 2 9.71 -10.74 23.99
CA ARG A 2 9.77 -9.66 22.99
C ARG A 2 9.55 -10.30 21.62
N SER A 3 8.54 -9.87 20.88
CA SER A 3 8.37 -10.26 19.48
C SER A 3 9.66 -9.90 18.73
N SER A 4 10.21 -10.82 17.94
CA SER A 4 11.28 -10.48 17.01
C SER A 4 10.78 -9.44 16.01
N ALA A 5 11.65 -8.50 15.61
CA ALA A 5 11.31 -7.54 14.56
C ALA A 5 10.97 -8.28 13.26
N ILE A 6 9.98 -7.75 12.51
CA ILE A 6 9.59 -8.29 11.21
C ILE A 6 10.80 -8.25 10.26
N ASN A 7 11.12 -9.40 9.66
CA ASN A 7 12.26 -9.55 8.75
C ASN A 7 11.86 -9.71 7.28
N GLU A 8 12.85 -9.60 6.38
CA GLU A 8 12.66 -9.69 4.92
C GLU A 8 11.94 -10.98 4.50
N GLN A 9 12.35 -12.13 5.05
CA GLN A 9 11.77 -13.43 4.68
C GLN A 9 10.29 -13.53 5.05
N GLN A 10 9.90 -13.03 6.22
CA GLN A 10 8.50 -13.01 6.65
C GLN A 10 7.65 -12.15 5.71
N VAL A 11 8.12 -10.94 5.38
CA VAL A 11 7.41 -10.04 4.47
C VAL A 11 7.33 -10.65 3.07
N HIS A 12 8.43 -11.21 2.56
CA HIS A 12 8.46 -11.83 1.25
C HIS A 12 7.54 -13.05 1.16
N THR A 13 7.58 -13.94 2.16
CA THR A 13 6.69 -15.11 2.20
C THR A 13 5.23 -14.70 2.21
N PHE A 14 4.88 -13.67 2.99
CA PHE A 14 3.53 -13.14 3.04
C PHE A 14 3.08 -12.59 1.68
N LEU A 15 3.84 -11.68 1.06
CA LEU A 15 3.47 -11.12 -0.24
C LEU A 15 3.51 -12.15 -1.37
N GLN A 16 4.41 -13.13 -1.31
CA GLN A 16 4.44 -14.24 -2.26
C GLN A 16 3.18 -15.09 -2.16
N SER A 17 2.66 -15.33 -0.96
CA SER A 17 1.40 -16.08 -0.78
C SER A 17 0.19 -15.34 -1.34
N LEU A 18 0.23 -14.01 -1.39
CA LEU A 18 -0.89 -13.19 -1.84
C LEU A 18 -0.84 -12.82 -3.33
N PHE A 19 0.37 -12.57 -3.87
CA PHE A 19 0.56 -12.01 -5.20
C PHE A 19 1.38 -12.90 -6.14
N GLY A 20 1.91 -14.02 -5.64
CA GLY A 20 2.91 -14.82 -6.36
C GLY A 20 2.42 -15.49 -7.63
N GLU A 21 1.12 -15.76 -7.75
CA GLU A 21 0.52 -16.36 -8.94
C GLU A 21 0.24 -15.32 -10.04
N ASP A 22 -0.05 -14.07 -9.67
CA ASP A 22 -0.48 -13.01 -10.58
C ASP A 22 0.63 -12.01 -10.95
N LEU A 23 1.63 -11.84 -10.08
CA LEU A 23 2.72 -10.89 -10.27
C LEU A 23 4.04 -11.61 -10.52
N HIS A 24 4.82 -11.07 -11.46
CA HIS A 24 6.18 -11.53 -11.69
C HIS A 24 7.02 -11.46 -10.39
N ALA A 25 7.80 -12.51 -10.09
CA ALA A 25 8.55 -12.64 -8.84
C ALA A 25 9.39 -11.41 -8.46
N LYS A 26 10.05 -10.75 -9.43
CA LYS A 26 10.79 -9.49 -9.18
C LYS A 26 9.91 -8.34 -8.67
N ARG A 27 8.64 -8.26 -9.08
CA ARG A 27 7.69 -7.25 -8.60
C ARG A 27 7.23 -7.57 -7.18
N VAL A 28 6.94 -8.85 -6.89
CA VAL A 28 6.66 -9.31 -5.53
C VAL A 28 7.83 -8.97 -4.60
N LEU A 29 9.07 -9.32 -4.98
CA LEU A 29 10.26 -8.96 -4.23
C LEU A 29 10.38 -7.44 -4.03
N SER A 30 10.16 -6.65 -5.07
CA SER A 30 10.23 -5.18 -4.97
C SER A 30 9.19 -4.62 -3.99
N LEU A 31 7.97 -5.14 -4.00
CA LEU A 31 6.93 -4.78 -3.02
C LEU A 31 7.35 -5.20 -1.62
N SER A 32 7.86 -6.41 -1.43
CA SER A 32 8.30 -6.91 -0.13
C SER A 32 9.41 -6.06 0.47
N LEU A 33 10.38 -5.65 -0.35
CA LEU A 33 11.47 -4.78 0.09
C LEU A 33 10.94 -3.41 0.51
N ALA A 34 10.06 -2.78 -0.28
CA ALA A 34 9.49 -1.49 0.12
C ALA A 34 8.62 -1.60 1.38
N THR A 35 7.82 -2.68 1.53
CA THR A 35 7.05 -2.94 2.75
C THR A 35 7.96 -3.09 3.98
N LEU A 36 9.07 -3.83 3.86
CA LEU A 36 10.09 -3.90 4.90
C LEU A 36 10.62 -2.49 5.24
N GLY A 37 10.94 -1.70 4.22
CA GLY A 37 11.40 -0.32 4.38
C GLY A 37 10.41 0.55 5.13
N VAL A 38 9.12 0.49 4.80
CA VAL A 38 8.06 1.26 5.47
C VAL A 38 7.95 0.88 6.95
N ILE A 39 7.98 -0.42 7.26
CA ILE A 39 7.91 -0.94 8.64
C ILE A 39 9.10 -0.44 9.46
N HIS A 40 10.30 -0.43 8.89
CA HIS A 40 11.53 -0.01 9.59
C HIS A 40 11.74 1.51 9.64
N ALA A 41 11.27 2.26 8.64
CA ALA A 41 11.47 3.71 8.55
C ALA A 41 10.57 4.52 9.48
N ALA A 42 9.38 4.00 9.82
CA ALA A 42 8.31 4.75 10.52
C ALA A 42 7.99 6.11 9.85
N SER A 43 8.24 6.22 8.54
CA SER A 43 8.06 7.42 7.71
C SER A 43 7.71 6.98 6.29
N LEU A 44 6.87 7.76 5.61
CA LEU A 44 6.42 7.48 4.24
C LEU A 44 7.24 8.22 3.16
N SER A 45 8.44 8.74 3.49
CA SER A 45 9.31 9.34 2.46
C SER A 45 10.07 8.27 1.68
N VAL A 46 10.16 8.43 0.35
CA VAL A 46 10.93 7.54 -0.54
C VAL A 46 12.38 7.38 -0.05
N TYR A 47 12.97 8.48 0.41
CA TYR A 47 14.31 8.49 0.98
C TYR A 47 14.41 7.64 2.26
N ALA A 48 13.54 7.87 3.26
CA ALA A 48 13.61 7.13 4.53
C ALA A 48 13.32 5.64 4.34
N ILE A 49 12.31 5.29 3.52
CA ILE A 49 11.99 3.89 3.19
C ILE A 49 13.21 3.23 2.55
N GLY A 50 13.81 3.87 1.54
CA GLY A 50 14.98 3.34 0.85
C GLY A 50 16.20 3.15 1.76
N GLN A 51 16.43 4.11 2.67
CA GLN A 51 17.50 3.99 3.68
C GLN A 51 17.23 2.85 4.66
N ALA A 52 15.99 2.69 5.12
CA ALA A 52 15.59 1.62 6.03
C ALA A 52 15.72 0.23 5.38
N VAL A 53 15.32 0.06 4.11
CA VAL A 53 15.58 -1.18 3.35
C VAL A 53 17.06 -1.47 3.29
N ALA A 54 17.87 -0.46 2.97
CA ALA A 54 19.30 -0.65 2.82
C ALA A 54 19.96 -1.08 4.14
N LEU A 55 19.58 -0.45 5.25
CA LEU A 55 20.01 -0.81 6.59
C LEU A 55 19.60 -2.24 6.97
N ALA A 56 18.34 -2.61 6.75
CA ALA A 56 17.82 -3.93 7.07
C ALA A 56 18.54 -5.06 6.31
N ARG A 57 19.13 -4.75 5.15
CA ARG A 57 19.81 -5.71 4.26
C ARG A 57 21.33 -5.61 4.27
N GLY A 58 21.91 -4.66 5.02
CA GLY A 58 23.35 -4.39 4.97
C GLY A 58 23.85 -3.93 3.59
N THR A 59 23.03 -3.18 2.84
CA THR A 59 23.36 -2.66 1.50
C THR A 59 23.49 -1.13 1.51
N HIS A 60 23.93 -0.53 0.40
CA HIS A 60 24.08 0.93 0.34
C HIS A 60 22.73 1.65 0.19
N GLY A 61 22.54 2.69 1.01
CA GLY A 61 21.36 3.57 1.02
C GLY A 61 20.93 4.08 -0.35
N LYS A 62 21.88 4.58 -1.14
CA LYS A 62 21.64 5.06 -2.52
C LYS A 62 20.93 4.03 -3.40
N HIS A 63 21.23 2.74 -3.23
CA HIS A 63 20.58 1.68 -3.99
C HIS A 63 19.17 1.39 -3.48
N GLY A 64 18.97 1.40 -2.16
CA GLY A 64 17.64 1.25 -1.55
C GLY A 64 16.68 2.36 -1.97
N VAL A 65 17.11 3.63 -1.93
CA VAL A 65 16.30 4.78 -2.39
C VAL A 65 15.91 4.61 -3.86
N LYS A 66 16.87 4.23 -4.72
CA LYS A 66 16.58 3.94 -6.14
C LYS A 66 15.68 2.72 -6.36
N GLN A 67 15.63 1.77 -5.43
CA GLN A 67 14.72 0.63 -5.52
C GLN A 67 13.28 1.06 -5.23
N VAL A 68 13.06 1.85 -4.19
CA VAL A 68 11.74 2.37 -3.82
C VAL A 68 11.19 3.31 -4.89
N ASP A 69 12.02 4.25 -5.37
CA ASP A 69 11.65 5.18 -6.44
C ASP A 69 11.18 4.44 -7.72
N ARG A 70 11.94 3.43 -8.15
CA ARG A 70 11.58 2.60 -9.31
C ARG A 70 10.36 1.72 -9.09
N LEU A 71 10.09 1.30 -7.84
CA LEU A 71 8.86 0.57 -7.51
C LEU A 71 7.64 1.46 -7.77
N LEU A 72 7.66 2.70 -7.26
CA LEU A 72 6.54 3.64 -7.37
C LEU A 72 6.25 4.04 -8.83
N SER A 73 7.28 4.01 -9.68
CA SER A 73 7.16 4.30 -11.11
C SER A 73 7.02 3.06 -11.99
N ASN A 74 6.80 1.86 -11.44
CA ASN A 74 6.78 0.62 -12.22
C ASN A 74 5.41 0.37 -12.87
N PRO A 75 5.26 0.52 -14.20
CA PRO A 75 3.97 0.32 -14.88
C PRO A 75 3.51 -1.15 -14.86
N GLY A 76 4.41 -2.07 -14.52
CA GLY A 76 4.09 -3.48 -14.33
C GLY A 76 3.32 -3.78 -13.04
N ILE A 77 3.13 -2.79 -12.17
CA ILE A 77 2.31 -2.88 -10.95
C ILE A 77 1.03 -2.07 -11.19
N ALA A 78 0.03 -2.74 -11.75
CA ALA A 78 -1.30 -2.15 -11.89
C ALA A 78 -1.99 -2.18 -10.52
N VAL A 79 -2.08 -1.03 -9.85
CA VAL A 79 -2.60 -0.90 -8.48
C VAL A 79 -3.99 -1.54 -8.33
N TRP A 80 -4.90 -1.31 -9.28
CA TRP A 80 -6.22 -1.94 -9.29
C TRP A 80 -6.19 -3.47 -9.30
N LYS A 81 -5.24 -4.08 -10.01
CA LYS A 81 -5.07 -5.55 -10.00
C LYS A 81 -4.53 -6.04 -8.65
N VAL A 82 -3.62 -5.28 -8.04
CA VAL A 82 -3.11 -5.60 -6.70
C VAL A 82 -4.22 -5.49 -5.66
N LEU A 83 -5.06 -4.45 -5.74
CA LEU A 83 -6.20 -4.26 -4.84
C LEU A 83 -7.26 -5.36 -5.01
N ALA A 84 -7.48 -5.85 -6.23
CA ALA A 84 -8.39 -6.98 -6.48
C ALA A 84 -7.95 -8.27 -5.77
N LEU A 85 -6.65 -8.45 -5.49
CA LEU A 85 -6.11 -9.57 -4.71
C LEU A 85 -6.08 -9.26 -3.21
N TRP A 86 -5.76 -8.01 -2.85
CA TRP A 86 -5.67 -7.54 -1.46
C TRP A 86 -7.03 -7.54 -0.75
N VAL A 87 -8.08 -7.03 -1.40
CA VAL A 87 -9.40 -6.86 -0.77
C VAL A 87 -10.00 -8.19 -0.30
N PRO A 88 -10.03 -9.27 -1.11
CA PRO A 88 -10.48 -10.59 -0.64
C PRO A 88 -9.68 -11.12 0.54
N TYR A 89 -8.36 -10.90 0.55
CA TYR A 89 -7.52 -11.29 1.68
C TYR A 89 -7.90 -10.56 2.98
N VAL A 90 -8.13 -9.25 2.93
CA VAL A 90 -8.54 -8.45 4.09
C VAL A 90 -9.93 -8.84 4.58
N LEU A 91 -10.87 -9.03 3.65
CA LEU A 91 -12.24 -9.45 3.97
C LEU A 91 -12.28 -10.87 4.56
N GLY A 92 -11.39 -11.76 4.10
CA GLY A 92 -11.33 -13.14 4.55
C GLY A 92 -12.65 -13.88 4.27
N GLN A 93 -13.12 -14.66 5.25
CA GLN A 93 -14.36 -15.45 5.13
C GLN A 93 -15.64 -14.70 5.55
N ARG A 94 -15.59 -13.36 5.61
CA ARG A 94 -16.76 -12.57 6.03
C ARG A 94 -17.88 -12.67 4.99
N THR A 95 -19.09 -12.95 5.46
CA THR A 95 -20.31 -12.94 4.63
C THR A 95 -20.96 -11.55 4.57
N GLU A 96 -20.57 -10.66 5.47
CA GLU A 96 -21.02 -9.26 5.54
C GLU A 96 -19.87 -8.34 5.94
N ALA A 97 -19.87 -7.11 5.43
CA ALA A 97 -18.87 -6.10 5.74
C ALA A 97 -19.53 -4.72 5.83
N LEU A 98 -19.18 -3.97 6.88
CA LEU A 98 -19.49 -2.55 6.95
C LEU A 98 -18.28 -1.79 6.38
N VAL A 99 -18.51 -1.03 5.32
CA VAL A 99 -17.49 -0.22 4.65
C VAL A 99 -17.84 1.25 4.83
N ALA A 100 -16.87 2.04 5.27
CA ALA A 100 -16.98 3.49 5.29
C ALA A 100 -16.24 4.08 4.09
N LEU A 101 -16.89 5.03 3.43
CA LEU A 101 -16.30 5.89 2.41
C LEU A 101 -15.96 7.24 3.07
N ASP A 102 -14.74 7.70 2.88
CA ASP A 102 -14.29 8.99 3.41
C ASP A 102 -13.36 9.71 2.42
N TRP A 103 -13.51 11.03 2.32
CA TRP A 103 -12.69 11.89 1.48
C TRP A 103 -11.65 12.63 2.31
N THR A 104 -10.38 12.53 1.92
CA THR A 104 -9.29 13.29 2.52
C THR A 104 -8.64 14.22 1.50
N ASP A 105 -8.59 15.51 1.83
CA ASP A 105 -7.99 16.54 0.99
C ASP A 105 -6.49 16.73 1.25
N PHE A 106 -5.72 16.84 0.17
CA PHE A 106 -4.30 17.18 0.14
C PHE A 106 -4.15 18.51 -0.60
N GLU A 107 -4.53 19.59 0.09
CA GLU A 107 -4.61 20.94 -0.48
C GLU A 107 -3.36 21.40 -1.24
N PRO A 108 -2.12 21.19 -0.74
CA PRO A 108 -0.93 21.67 -1.44
C PRO A 108 -0.74 21.05 -2.83
N ASP A 109 -1.31 19.87 -3.06
CA ASP A 109 -1.12 19.06 -4.27
C ASP A 109 -2.33 19.12 -5.23
N ASP A 110 -3.38 19.88 -4.90
CA ASP A 110 -4.69 19.88 -5.60
C ASP A 110 -5.25 18.44 -5.75
N GLN A 111 -5.05 17.61 -4.72
CA GLN A 111 -5.49 16.22 -4.69
C GLN A 111 -6.52 15.99 -3.59
N THR A 112 -7.42 15.06 -3.85
CA THR A 112 -8.35 14.54 -2.86
C THR A 112 -8.50 13.04 -3.06
N THR A 113 -8.50 12.29 -1.98
CA THR A 113 -8.50 10.83 -2.00
C THR A 113 -9.75 10.31 -1.34
N LEU A 114 -10.54 9.54 -2.08
CA LEU A 114 -11.62 8.71 -1.56
C LEU A 114 -11.01 7.40 -1.06
N VAL A 115 -11.33 6.98 0.15
CA VAL A 115 -10.90 5.70 0.70
C VAL A 115 -12.12 4.90 1.14
N ALA A 116 -12.21 3.65 0.68
CA ALA A 116 -13.12 2.66 1.22
C ALA A 116 -12.41 1.84 2.30
N SER A 117 -12.92 1.90 3.53
CA SER A 117 -12.30 1.23 4.68
C SER A 117 -13.26 0.23 5.32
N LEU A 118 -12.76 -0.98 5.57
CA LEU A 118 -13.46 -1.99 6.36
C LEU A 118 -13.53 -1.54 7.82
N ILE A 119 -14.73 -1.40 8.36
CA ILE A 119 -14.94 -1.12 9.78
C ILE A 119 -14.67 -2.40 10.59
N THR A 120 -13.77 -2.30 11.56
CA THR A 120 -13.39 -3.42 12.42
C THR A 120 -13.92 -3.21 13.84
N LYS A 121 -14.22 -4.30 14.54
CA LYS A 121 -14.68 -4.27 15.95
C LYS A 121 -13.64 -3.70 16.92
N HIS A 122 -12.36 -3.68 16.53
CA HIS A 122 -11.24 -3.22 17.34
C HIS A 122 -10.91 -1.72 17.12
N GLY A 123 -11.80 -0.99 16.47
CA GLY A 123 -11.82 0.49 16.48
C GLY A 123 -10.92 1.16 15.44
N ARG A 124 -10.14 0.43 14.65
CA ARG A 124 -9.38 0.99 13.53
C ARG A 124 -9.95 0.50 12.20
N PRO A 125 -10.49 1.40 11.36
CA PRO A 125 -10.83 1.06 9.99
C PRO A 125 -9.59 0.58 9.23
N THR A 126 -9.75 -0.48 8.42
CA THR A 126 -8.68 -1.01 7.58
C THR A 126 -8.93 -0.60 6.13
N PRO A 127 -8.06 0.20 5.49
CA PRO A 127 -8.24 0.58 4.09
C PRO A 127 -8.29 -0.64 3.16
N LEU A 128 -9.31 -0.69 2.31
CA LEU A 128 -9.51 -1.72 1.30
C LEU A 128 -9.03 -1.25 -0.07
N VAL A 129 -9.50 -0.08 -0.49
CA VAL A 129 -9.22 0.55 -1.78
C VAL A 129 -9.28 2.06 -1.62
N TRP A 130 -8.55 2.78 -2.46
CA TRP A 130 -8.60 4.22 -2.53
C TRP A 130 -8.46 4.69 -3.97
N LEU A 131 -8.96 5.89 -4.23
CA LEU A 131 -8.84 6.59 -5.50
C LEU A 131 -8.49 8.05 -5.22
N THR A 132 -7.38 8.51 -5.78
CA THR A 132 -6.99 9.92 -5.74
C THR A 132 -7.36 10.58 -7.05
N VAL A 133 -8.06 11.71 -6.97
CA VAL A 133 -8.45 12.54 -8.11
C VAL A 133 -7.97 13.97 -7.90
N GLN A 134 -7.94 14.74 -8.99
CA GLN A 134 -7.67 16.17 -8.91
C GLN A 134 -8.87 16.87 -8.24
N LYS A 135 -8.61 17.62 -7.16
CA LYS A 135 -9.65 18.24 -6.34
C LYS A 135 -10.38 19.34 -7.09
N SER A 136 -9.66 20.21 -7.80
CA SER A 136 -10.26 21.27 -8.62
C SER A 136 -11.23 20.75 -9.69
N ALA A 137 -11.01 19.53 -10.19
CA ALA A 137 -11.87 18.86 -11.16
C ALA A 137 -13.08 18.13 -10.53
N LEU A 138 -13.12 17.93 -9.21
CA LEU A 138 -14.14 17.12 -8.54
C LEU A 138 -15.46 17.87 -8.26
N LYS A 139 -15.49 19.19 -8.42
CA LYS A 139 -16.66 20.01 -8.02
C LYS A 139 -17.93 19.55 -8.74
N GLY A 140 -18.89 19.04 -7.95
CA GLY A 140 -20.17 18.53 -8.46
C GLY A 140 -20.16 17.06 -8.91
N LEU A 141 -19.01 16.38 -8.88
CA LEU A 141 -18.83 15.01 -9.38
C LEU A 141 -18.56 13.98 -8.28
N ARG A 142 -18.64 14.35 -6.98
CA ARG A 142 -18.31 13.45 -5.87
C ARG A 142 -19.09 12.14 -5.89
N ASN A 143 -20.41 12.22 -6.04
CA ASN A 143 -21.27 11.04 -6.07
C ASN A 143 -20.94 10.15 -7.26
N GLU A 144 -20.69 10.74 -8.44
CA GLU A 144 -20.30 9.97 -9.63
C GLU A 144 -18.98 9.21 -9.42
N VAL A 145 -18.03 9.79 -8.66
CA VAL A 145 -16.77 9.13 -8.33
C VAL A 145 -16.94 8.07 -7.22
N GLU A 146 -17.86 8.27 -6.28
CA GLU A 146 -18.20 7.27 -5.27
C GLU A 146 -18.91 6.04 -5.87
N ASP A 147 -19.70 6.25 -6.93
CA ASP A 147 -20.52 5.22 -7.58
C ASP A 147 -19.79 4.44 -8.71
N ALA A 148 -18.62 4.92 -9.17
CA ALA A 148 -17.86 4.35 -10.30
C ALA A 148 -17.02 3.12 -9.94
#